data_AF-A0AAW0BGQ7-F1
#
_entry.id   AF-A0AAW0BGQ7-F1
#
_cell.length_a   1.000
_cell.length_b   1.000
_cell.length_c   1.000
_cell.angle_alpha   90.00
_cell.angle_beta   90.00
_cell.angle_gamma   90.00
#
_symmetry.space_group_name_H-M   'P 1'
#
loop_
_entity.id
_entity.type
_entity.pdbx_description
1 polymer ?
#
loop_
_entity_poly.entity_id
_entity_poly.type
_entity_poly.pdbx_seq_one_letter_code
_entity_poly.pdbx_strand_id
1 'polypeptide(L)'
;LADLLLPPSYGQYEFAWAKLFGAVYRIKGCFGQNRLVVSDPLALQYITNSPSFQLGPVLAVMRGWLYDRGAVITIRGEEHRRLRAALNVGFTAAAVRKYRPTFEHVAHWVSTALRSE
;
A
#
# COMPACT_ATOMS: atom_id res chain seq x y z
N LEU A 1 13.44 6.10 -13.70
CA LEU A 1 12.03 6.30 -13.33
C LEU A 1 11.09 5.38 -14.10
N ALA A 2 11.25 5.24 -15.42
CA ALA A 2 10.47 4.28 -16.22
C ALA A 2 10.51 2.87 -15.59
N ASP A 3 11.70 2.42 -15.22
CA ASP A 3 11.95 1.16 -14.52
C ASP A 3 11.14 0.97 -13.22
N LEU A 4 10.75 2.06 -12.54
CA LEU A 4 9.93 2.02 -11.31
C LEU A 4 8.44 2.08 -11.58
N LEU A 5 8.03 2.77 -12.64
CA LEU A 5 6.61 3.01 -12.91
C LEU A 5 5.96 1.83 -13.62
N LEU A 6 6.71 1.17 -14.51
CA LEU A 6 6.22 0.07 -15.33
C LEU A 6 7.28 -1.03 -15.44
N PRO A 7 7.68 -1.67 -14.31
CA PRO A 7 8.62 -2.76 -14.37
C PRO A 7 7.99 -3.99 -15.03
N PRO A 8 8.77 -4.82 -15.74
CA PRO A 8 8.29 -6.13 -16.20
C PRO A 8 8.00 -7.06 -15.02
N SER A 9 8.70 -6.89 -13.90
CA SER A 9 8.43 -7.56 -12.63
C SER A 9 8.62 -6.59 -11.46
N TYR A 10 7.60 -6.44 -10.62
CA TYR A 10 7.70 -5.62 -9.40
C TYR A 10 8.85 -6.09 -8.50
N GLY A 11 9.62 -5.13 -7.98
CA GLY A 11 10.74 -5.38 -7.08
C GLY A 11 12.07 -5.68 -7.77
N GLN A 12 12.10 -5.96 -9.07
CA GLN A 12 13.33 -6.33 -9.77
C GLN A 12 14.42 -5.24 -9.64
N TYR A 13 14.07 -3.99 -9.96
CA TYR A 13 15.01 -2.88 -9.94
C TYR A 13 15.27 -2.39 -8.52
N GLU A 14 14.23 -2.34 -7.67
CA GLU A 14 14.34 -1.89 -6.29
C GLU A 14 15.24 -2.80 -5.46
N PHE A 15 15.11 -4.12 -5.61
CA PHE A 15 15.99 -5.08 -4.92
C PHE A 15 17.44 -5.00 -5.43
N ALA A 16 17.63 -4.85 -6.75
CA ALA A 16 18.96 -4.68 -7.32
C ALA A 16 19.63 -3.40 -6.81
N TRP A 17 18.91 -2.27 -6.79
CA TRP A 17 19.43 -1.00 -6.29
C TRP A 17 19.63 -0.99 -4.79
N ALA A 18 18.75 -1.63 -4.01
CA ALA A 18 18.95 -1.78 -2.57
C ALA A 18 20.22 -2.57 -2.25
N LYS A 19 20.56 -3.58 -3.07
CA LYS A 19 21.83 -4.33 -2.94
C LYS A 19 23.06 -3.48 -3.27
N LEU A 20 22.94 -2.57 -4.24
CA LEU A 20 24.06 -1.73 -4.71
C LEU A 20 24.28 -0.49 -3.84
N PHE A 21 23.21 0.17 -3.42
CA PHE A 21 23.25 1.48 -2.75
C PHE A 21 22.84 1.41 -1.28
N GLY A 22 22.40 0.25 -0.79
CA GLY A 22 21.93 0.05 0.56
C GLY A 22 20.45 0.34 0.76
N ALA A 23 20.01 0.34 2.02
CA ALA A 23 18.60 0.45 2.39
C ALA A 23 17.98 1.85 2.18
N VAL A 24 18.79 2.88 1.90
CA VAL A 24 18.33 4.24 1.65
C VAL A 24 19.14 4.84 0.51
N TYR A 25 18.48 5.17 -0.59
CA TYR A 25 19.15 5.72 -1.77
C TYR A 25 18.29 6.75 -2.50
N ARG A 26 18.94 7.65 -3.23
CA ARG A 26 18.30 8.73 -3.96
C ARG A 26 18.14 8.36 -5.43
N ILE A 27 16.97 8.62 -5.98
CA ILE A 27 16.66 8.49 -7.41
C ILE A 27 16.20 9.82 -7.99
N LYS A 28 16.22 9.92 -9.32
CA LYS A 28 15.58 10.99 -10.07
C LYS A 28 14.17 10.57 -10.49
N GLY A 29 13.18 11.28 -9.97
CA GLY A 29 11.76 11.17 -10.29
C GLY A 29 11.35 12.00 -11.50
N CYS A 30 10.03 12.15 -11.70
CA CYS A 30 9.49 12.98 -12.80
C CYS A 30 10.07 14.39 -12.72
N PHE A 31 10.33 15.00 -13.88
CA PHE A 31 10.82 16.38 -13.98
C PHE A 31 12.11 16.64 -13.17
N GLY A 32 12.98 15.62 -13.01
CA GLY A 32 14.26 15.75 -12.32
C GLY A 32 14.18 15.86 -10.80
N GLN A 33 12.98 15.70 -10.22
CA GLN A 33 12.76 15.75 -8.77
C GLN A 33 13.61 14.70 -8.06
N ASN A 34 14.26 15.08 -6.96
CA ASN A 34 14.92 14.10 -6.11
C ASN A 34 13.86 13.32 -5.33
N ARG A 35 13.91 11.99 -5.38
CA ARG A 35 13.11 11.11 -4.53
C ARG A 35 14.02 10.22 -3.72
N LEU A 36 13.63 9.97 -2.47
CA LEU A 36 14.32 9.04 -1.59
C LEU A 36 13.57 7.72 -1.61
N VAL A 37 14.28 6.63 -1.87
CA VAL A 37 13.78 5.28 -1.65
C VAL A 37 14.28 4.84 -0.28
N VAL A 38 13.36 4.37 0.55
CA VAL A 38 13.63 3.96 1.93
C VAL A 38 13.11 2.54 2.12
N SER A 39 14.02 1.64 2.47
CA SER A 39 13.74 0.23 2.79
C SER A 39 14.19 -0.14 4.20
N ASP A 40 14.83 0.78 4.93
CA ASP A 40 15.19 0.58 6.33
C ASP A 40 13.94 0.60 7.23
N PRO A 41 13.71 -0.45 8.05
CA PRO A 41 12.47 -0.56 8.83
C PRO A 41 12.35 0.52 9.91
N LEU A 42 13.45 0.97 10.51
CA LEU A 42 13.43 2.02 11.54
C LEU A 42 13.11 3.38 10.92
N ALA A 43 13.70 3.68 9.77
CA ALA A 43 13.39 4.88 9.00
C ALA A 43 11.93 4.86 8.52
N LEU A 44 11.43 3.73 8.03
CA LEU A 44 10.02 3.60 7.64
C LEU A 44 9.07 3.78 8.83
N GLN A 45 9.40 3.22 10.00
CA GLN A 45 8.61 3.43 11.21
C GLN A 45 8.57 4.91 11.59
N TYR A 46 9.70 5.61 11.53
CA TYR A 46 9.76 7.05 11.80
C TYR A 46 8.94 7.86 10.77
N ILE A 47 9.12 7.59 9.47
CA ILE A 47 8.44 8.31 8.39
C ILE A 47 6.93 8.14 8.46
N THR A 48 6.45 6.91 8.70
CA THR A 48 5.01 6.60 8.67
C THR A 48 4.26 7.08 9.91
N ASN A 49 4.94 7.26 11.04
CA ASN A 49 4.34 7.77 12.28
C ASN A 49 4.53 9.27 12.49
N SER A 50 5.42 9.92 11.73
CA SER A 50 5.69 11.35 11.86
C SER A 50 4.72 12.19 11.04
N PRO A 51 4.09 13.23 11.63
CA PRO A 51 3.20 14.14 10.89
C PRO A 51 3.95 15.02 9.87
N SER A 52 5.29 15.05 9.96
CA SER A 52 6.15 15.82 9.05
C SER A 52 6.17 15.27 7.63
N PHE A 53 5.81 14.00 7.43
CA PHE A 53 5.75 13.39 6.11
C PHE A 53 4.33 13.34 5.60
N GLN A 54 4.08 14.04 4.50
CA GLN A 54 2.77 14.11 3.89
C GLN A 54 2.81 13.53 2.49
N LEU A 55 1.71 12.88 2.10
CA LEU A 55 1.51 12.43 0.74
C LEU A 55 1.57 13.64 -0.20
N GLY A 56 2.43 13.57 -1.23
CA GLY A 56 2.54 14.63 -2.24
C GLY A 56 1.23 14.87 -3.00
N PRO A 57 1.04 16.06 -3.59
CA PRO A 57 -0.25 16.50 -4.15
C PRO A 57 -0.78 15.56 -5.24
N VAL A 58 0.10 15.06 -6.12
CA VAL A 58 -0.28 14.13 -7.19
C VAL A 58 -0.85 12.83 -6.62
N LEU A 59 -0.18 12.25 -5.63
CA LEU A 59 -0.64 11.02 -4.99
C LEU A 59 -1.91 11.24 -4.18
N ALA A 60 -2.07 12.41 -3.54
CA ALA A 60 -3.29 12.76 -2.82
C ALA A 60 -4.51 12.84 -3.76
N VAL A 61 -4.35 13.46 -4.94
CA VAL A 61 -5.39 13.51 -5.97
C VAL A 61 -5.70 12.09 -6.47
N MET A 62 -4.69 11.33 -6.92
CA MET A 62 -4.90 9.97 -7.42
C MET A 62 -5.61 9.07 -6.40
N ARG A 63 -5.28 9.21 -5.11
CA ARG A 63 -5.93 8.45 -4.03
C ARG A 63 -7.42 8.79 -3.92
N GLY A 64 -7.79 10.05 -4.05
CA GLY A 64 -9.19 10.49 -4.07
C GLY A 64 -9.97 9.97 -5.28
N TRP A 65 -9.32 9.86 -6.44
CA TRP A 65 -9.93 9.26 -7.63
C TRP A 65 -10.13 7.75 -7.49
N LEU A 66 -9.15 7.05 -6.91
CA LEU A 66 -9.17 5.59 -6.84
C LEU A 66 -10.07 5.05 -5.72
N TYR A 67 -10.16 5.76 -4.59
CA TYR A 67 -10.81 5.25 -3.38
C TYR A 67 -11.97 6.12 -2.87
N ASP A 68 -12.37 7.16 -3.59
CA ASP A 68 -13.24 8.25 -3.11
C ASP A 68 -12.60 9.11 -2.00
N ARG A 69 -13.00 10.39 -1.92
CA ARG A 69 -12.44 11.35 -0.97
C ARG A 69 -12.79 11.02 0.49
N GLY A 70 -13.88 10.30 0.75
CA GLY A 70 -14.33 9.92 2.09
C GLY A 70 -13.76 8.59 2.62
N ALA A 71 -12.98 7.86 1.83
CA ALA A 71 -12.43 6.58 2.29
C ALA A 71 -11.44 6.71 3.45
N VAL A 72 -11.33 5.65 4.24
CA VAL A 72 -10.34 5.57 5.33
C VAL A 72 -8.92 5.78 4.84
N ILE A 73 -8.61 5.43 3.59
CA ILE A 73 -7.28 5.65 3.04
C ILE A 73 -7.06 7.11 2.65
N THR A 74 -8.09 7.92 2.41
CA THR A 74 -8.00 9.32 1.94
C THR A 74 -8.08 10.38 3.02
N ILE A 75 -8.80 10.13 4.10
CA ILE A 75 -8.94 11.07 5.23
C ILE A 75 -7.70 11.04 6.15
N ARG A 76 -7.54 12.07 7.01
CA ARG A 76 -6.39 12.21 7.92
C ARG A 76 -6.82 12.62 9.32
N GLY A 77 -5.88 12.54 10.27
CA GLY A 77 -6.07 13.07 11.62
C GLY A 77 -7.14 12.32 12.42
N GLU A 78 -7.96 13.08 13.16
CA GLU A 78 -9.00 12.54 14.03
C GLU A 78 -10.09 11.79 13.26
N GLU A 79 -10.50 12.32 12.10
CA GLU A 79 -11.49 11.68 11.24
C GLU A 79 -11.03 10.30 10.79
N HIS A 80 -9.76 10.20 10.36
CA HIS A 80 -9.12 8.93 10.04
C HIS A 80 -9.14 7.96 11.23
N ARG A 81 -8.78 8.44 12.44
CA ARG A 81 -8.78 7.63 13.66
C ARG A 81 -10.17 7.09 13.96
N ARG A 82 -11.20 7.93 13.86
CA ARG A 82 -12.61 7.57 14.10
C ARG A 82 -13.11 6.55 13.09
N LEU A 83 -12.92 6.77 11.80
CA LEU A 83 -13.36 5.84 10.76
C LEU A 83 -12.62 4.50 10.85
N ARG A 84 -11.31 4.53 11.09
CA ARG A 84 -10.52 3.31 11.30
C ARG A 84 -11.02 2.51 12.51
N ALA A 85 -11.35 3.18 13.62
CA ALA A 85 -11.90 2.52 14.79
C ALA A 85 -13.25 1.83 14.49
N ALA A 86 -14.14 2.50 13.75
CA ALA A 86 -15.41 1.92 13.32
C ALA A 86 -15.21 0.68 12.43
N LEU A 87 -14.27 0.73 11.48
CA LEU A 87 -13.97 -0.40 10.59
C LEU A 87 -13.31 -1.58 11.31
N ASN A 88 -12.43 -1.32 12.28
CA ASN A 88 -11.64 -2.35 12.97
C ASN A 88 -12.49 -3.45 13.62
N VAL A 89 -13.76 -3.19 13.92
CA VAL A 89 -14.71 -4.21 14.45
C VAL A 89 -14.78 -5.44 13.54
N GLY A 90 -14.77 -5.24 12.22
CA GLY A 90 -14.75 -6.32 11.21
C GLY A 90 -13.37 -6.92 10.95
N PHE A 91 -12.29 -6.25 11.38
CA PHE A 91 -10.91 -6.68 11.12
C PHE A 91 -10.20 -7.19 12.38
N THR A 92 -10.95 -7.56 13.43
CA THR A 92 -10.37 -8.24 14.60
C THR A 92 -9.98 -9.68 14.23
N ALA A 93 -9.00 -10.26 14.96
CA ALA A 93 -8.61 -11.65 14.74
C ALA A 93 -9.79 -12.64 14.89
N ALA A 94 -10.73 -12.36 15.79
CA ALA A 94 -11.94 -13.15 15.95
C ALA A 94 -12.91 -13.01 14.77
N ALA A 95 -13.14 -11.79 14.27
CA ALA A 95 -13.97 -11.55 13.10
C ALA A 95 -13.37 -12.22 11.85
N VAL A 96 -12.07 -12.04 11.61
CA VAL A 96 -11.36 -12.64 10.46
C VAL A 96 -11.46 -14.17 10.46
N ARG A 97 -11.33 -14.81 11.63
CA ARG A 97 -11.48 -16.28 11.73
C ARG A 97 -12.88 -16.76 11.33
N LYS A 98 -13.93 -15.96 11.55
CA LYS A 98 -15.31 -16.29 11.15
C LYS A 98 -15.52 -16.23 9.62
N TYR A 99 -14.68 -15.50 8.89
CA TYR A 99 -14.78 -15.40 7.43
C TYR A 99 -14.22 -16.61 6.68
N ARG A 100 -13.41 -17.44 7.35
CA ARG A 100 -12.81 -18.66 6.79
C ARG A 100 -13.78 -19.51 5.97
N PRO A 101 -14.91 -20.01 6.52
CA PRO A 101 -15.80 -20.91 5.76
C PRO A 101 -16.35 -20.24 4.49
N THR A 102 -16.65 -18.94 4.54
CA THR A 102 -17.09 -18.19 3.37
C THR A 102 -16.01 -18.11 2.30
N PHE A 103 -14.76 -17.81 2.67
CA PHE A 103 -13.65 -17.76 1.72
C PHE A 103 -13.34 -19.14 1.14
N GLU A 104 -13.37 -20.21 1.95
CA GLU A 104 -13.17 -21.57 1.49
C GLU A 104 -14.26 -22.01 0.51
N HIS A 105 -15.52 -21.67 0.79
CA HIS A 105 -16.63 -21.93 -0.12
C HIS A 105 -16.46 -21.22 -1.47
N VAL A 106 -16.17 -19.92 -1.46
CA VAL A 106 -15.97 -19.14 -2.69
C VAL A 106 -14.76 -19.68 -3.47
N ALA A 107 -13.66 -19.99 -2.80
CA ALA A 107 -12.48 -20.55 -3.44
C ALA A 107 -12.76 -21.91 -4.09
N HIS A 108 -13.53 -22.78 -3.41
CA HIS A 108 -13.94 -24.07 -3.96
C HIS A 108 -14.84 -23.88 -5.18
N TRP A 109 -15.86 -23.02 -5.07
CA TRP A 109 -16.78 -22.71 -6.17
C TRP A 109 -16.05 -22.20 -7.42
N VAL A 110 -15.17 -21.20 -7.27
CA VAL A 110 -14.35 -20.68 -8.37
C VAL A 110 -13.48 -21.80 -8.95
N SER A 111 -12.85 -22.62 -8.10
CA SER A 111 -11.99 -23.72 -8.55
C SER A 111 -12.75 -24.78 -9.34
N THR A 112 -13.99 -25.09 -8.96
CA THR A 112 -14.84 -26.03 -9.70
C THR A 112 -15.29 -25.46 -11.04
N ALA A 113 -15.70 -24.20 -11.08
CA ALA A 113 -16.14 -23.53 -12.30
C ALA A 113 -15.01 -23.47 -13.34
N LEU A 114 -13.79 -23.11 -12.93
CA LEU A 114 -12.62 -23.04 -13.81
C LEU A 114 -12.15 -24.42 -14.33
N ARG A 115 -12.57 -25.53 -13.70
CA ARG A 115 -12.23 -26.89 -14.14
C ARG A 115 -13.29 -27.50 -15.06
N SER A 116 -14.49 -26.93 -15.09
CA SER A 116 -15.57 -27.34 -15.97
C SER A 116 -15.55 -26.65 -17.34
N GLU A 117 -14.67 -25.66 -17.52
CA GLU A 117 -14.30 -25.06 -18.81
C GLU A 117 -13.11 -25.82 -19.43
#